data_AF-A0A8C6TIT2-F1
#
_entry.id   AF-A0A8C6TIT2-F1
#
_cell.length_a   1.000
_cell.length_b   1.000
_cell.length_c   1.000
_cell.angle_alpha   90.00
_cell.angle_beta   90.00
_cell.angle_gamma   90.00
#
_symmetry.space_group_name_H-M   'P 1'
#
loop_
_entity.id
_entity.type
_entity.pdbx_description
1 polymer ?
#
loop_
_entity_poly.entity_id
_entity_poly.type
_entity_poly.pdbx_seq_one_letter_code
_entity_poly.pdbx_strand_id
1 'polypeptide(L)'
;TYCFCHARSRLAAPPDPVMLPPARGYFSEERWSPESRLLAPRVLVALICRNSEHSLPYFLGTIERLNYPKDRMAMWVATDHNEDNTTEILREWLTKVQNLYHYVEWRPKEEPQFYEDEEDGPKQWTDQRYEHVMKLRQVALESAREMWADYFLLVDCDNLLTNPNVLWKLMKENKTIVAPMLESRAAYSNFWCGMTSQGYYKRTPAYMPIRKQVRKGCFAVPMVHSTFLIDLRKEASRQLAFHPPHPEYSWAFDDIIVFAYSTRMADVQMFVCNKETYGYLPVPLRSHNSLQDEADSFLHTVLEINVRNPPVMLSKYLPAPVKGRDKMGFDEVFMINLKRRTDRRDRMLRTLHQQEIDFKLIAAVDGKAMNTSEIHALGIHMLPGYNDPYHGRPLTKGELGCFLSHYNIWKEIVERGLQTSLVIEDDLRFEVFFKRRLLNLMSEVEKEGLDWDLIYIGRKRMQIDHREKAVPNIHNLVEADYSYWTLGYMMSLQGARKLLRADPLSKMLPVDEFLPIMFNKHPVSDYMEHFETRDLKAFSAEPLLVYPTHYTGEDGYVSDTETSTVWDNEKVRTDWDRARAGKTGEQEEISTEAQNSDVLQSSLDSTARDEL
;
A
#
# COMPACT_ATOMS: atom_id res chain seq x y z
N THR A 1 40.52 10.79 -19.79
CA THR A 1 40.81 9.39 -19.42
C THR A 1 40.92 9.28 -17.92
N TYR A 2 39.81 9.26 -17.18
CA TYR A 2 39.77 8.83 -15.77
C TYR A 2 38.37 8.26 -15.52
N CYS A 3 38.34 6.95 -15.30
CA CYS A 3 37.15 6.12 -15.20
C CYS A 3 36.83 5.93 -13.71
N PHE A 4 35.72 6.49 -13.24
CA PHE A 4 35.16 6.16 -11.93
C PHE A 4 34.22 4.96 -12.09
N CYS A 5 34.70 3.76 -11.71
CA CYS A 5 33.87 2.56 -11.63
C CYS A 5 33.06 2.60 -10.33
N HIS A 6 31.73 2.60 -10.47
CA HIS A 6 30.80 2.28 -9.38
C HIS A 6 31.05 0.85 -8.88
N ALA A 7 31.35 0.73 -7.59
CA ALA A 7 31.36 -0.53 -6.88
C ALA A 7 29.92 -1.08 -6.79
N ARG A 8 29.61 -2.12 -7.57
CA ARG A 8 28.45 -2.99 -7.35
C ARG A 8 28.66 -3.68 -6.00
N SER A 9 27.76 -3.47 -5.04
CA SER A 9 27.63 -4.35 -3.89
C SER A 9 27.16 -5.72 -4.40
N ARG A 10 28.11 -6.65 -4.54
CA ARG A 10 27.76 -8.07 -4.58
C ARG A 10 27.23 -8.40 -3.21
N LEU A 11 25.92 -8.61 -3.11
CA LEU A 11 25.33 -9.38 -2.01
C LEU A 11 26.14 -10.66 -1.92
N ALA A 12 26.85 -10.83 -0.82
CA ALA A 12 27.64 -12.02 -0.56
C ALA A 12 26.72 -13.23 -0.68
N ALA A 13 27.13 -14.21 -1.47
CA ALA A 13 26.64 -15.58 -1.31
C ALA A 13 26.77 -15.94 0.19
N PRO A 14 25.86 -16.76 0.75
CA PRO A 14 26.04 -17.22 2.12
C PRO A 14 27.47 -17.78 2.27
N PRO A 15 28.15 -17.54 3.41
CA PRO A 15 29.50 -18.03 3.60
C PRO A 15 29.51 -19.52 3.29
N ASP A 16 30.48 -19.97 2.48
CA ASP A 16 30.74 -21.39 2.29
C ASP A 16 30.70 -22.05 3.68
N PRO A 17 29.93 -23.14 3.85
CA PRO A 17 29.67 -23.66 5.16
C PRO A 17 31.01 -24.07 5.76
N VAL A 18 31.35 -23.43 6.89
CA VAL A 18 32.43 -23.85 7.77
C VAL A 18 32.22 -25.34 8.00
N MET A 19 33.02 -26.17 7.34
CA MET A 19 33.13 -27.58 7.67
C MET A 19 33.51 -27.61 9.15
N LEU A 20 32.60 -28.11 9.99
CA LEU A 20 32.94 -28.42 11.37
C LEU A 20 34.22 -29.28 11.33
N PRO A 21 35.29 -28.90 12.05
CA PRO A 21 36.49 -29.69 12.04
C PRO A 21 36.11 -31.11 12.51
N PRO A 22 36.64 -32.17 11.88
CA PRO A 22 36.37 -33.53 12.34
C PRO A 22 36.71 -33.60 13.82
N ALA A 23 35.79 -34.12 14.63
CA ALA A 23 36.00 -34.31 16.05
C ALA A 23 37.27 -35.15 16.20
N ARG A 24 38.32 -34.57 16.81
CA ARG A 24 39.62 -35.22 16.96
C ARG A 24 39.49 -36.31 18.03
N GLY A 25 39.01 -37.48 17.62
CA GLY A 25 39.24 -38.71 18.35
C GLY A 25 40.74 -38.96 18.52
N TYR A 26 41.12 -39.53 19.67
CA TYR A 26 42.51 -39.85 20.00
C TYR A 26 43.03 -40.96 19.07
N PHE A 27 42.14 -41.90 18.70
CA PHE A 27 42.39 -42.97 17.73
C PHE A 27 41.80 -42.65 16.35
N SER A 28 42.37 -43.24 15.29
CA SER A 28 41.88 -43.08 13.91
C SER A 28 40.43 -43.54 13.73
N GLU A 29 40.05 -44.56 14.48
CA GLU A 29 38.76 -45.24 14.49
C GLU A 29 37.65 -44.37 15.13
N GLU A 30 38.04 -43.40 15.96
CA GLU A 30 37.13 -42.46 16.62
C GLU A 30 36.86 -41.21 15.76
N ARG A 31 37.59 -41.05 14.65
CA ARG A 31 37.38 -39.94 13.71
C ARG A 31 36.20 -40.27 12.82
N TRP A 32 35.09 -39.57 13.01
CA TRP A 32 33.93 -39.66 12.13
C TRP A 32 33.71 -38.33 11.40
N SER A 33 33.15 -38.43 10.20
CA SER A 33 32.72 -37.25 9.45
C SER A 33 31.34 -36.82 9.96
N PRO A 34 31.09 -35.52 10.20
CA PRO A 34 29.77 -35.04 10.57
C PRO A 34 28.71 -35.57 9.61
N GLU A 35 27.57 -36.03 10.17
CA GLU A 35 26.45 -36.53 9.38
C GLU A 35 25.93 -35.46 8.41
N SER A 36 25.45 -35.91 7.25
CA SER A 36 24.84 -35.01 6.27
C SER A 36 23.56 -34.36 6.83
N ARG A 37 23.19 -33.18 6.30
CA ARG A 37 21.98 -32.47 6.76
C ARG A 37 20.71 -33.19 6.33
N LEU A 38 19.67 -33.14 7.16
CA LEU A 38 18.33 -33.59 6.78
C LEU A 38 17.83 -32.79 5.57
N LEU A 39 17.13 -33.47 4.66
CA LEU A 39 16.40 -32.82 3.59
C LEU A 39 15.24 -31.99 4.16
N ALA A 40 14.88 -30.93 3.45
CA ALA A 40 13.68 -30.16 3.79
C ALA A 40 12.43 -31.05 3.71
N PRO A 41 11.43 -30.87 4.59
CA PRO A 41 10.13 -31.53 4.44
C PRO A 41 9.52 -31.33 3.04
N ARG A 42 8.65 -32.24 2.60
CA ARG A 42 7.89 -32.05 1.35
C ARG A 42 6.68 -31.18 1.62
N VAL A 43 6.46 -30.18 0.77
CA VAL A 43 5.32 -29.28 0.87
C VAL A 43 4.50 -29.36 -0.40
N LEU A 44 3.18 -29.59 -0.30
CA LEU A 44 2.26 -29.29 -1.39
C LEU A 44 1.71 -27.88 -1.19
N VAL A 45 1.81 -27.04 -2.22
CA VAL A 45 1.25 -25.69 -2.27
C VAL A 45 0.03 -25.72 -3.18
N ALA A 46 -1.16 -25.48 -2.61
CA ALA A 46 -2.42 -25.46 -3.32
C ALA A 46 -2.81 -24.03 -3.70
N LEU A 47 -3.00 -23.80 -5.00
CA LEU A 47 -3.43 -22.56 -5.62
C LEU A 47 -4.77 -22.79 -6.30
N ILE A 48 -5.83 -22.11 -5.84
CA ILE A 48 -7.16 -22.14 -6.46
C ILE A 48 -7.46 -20.71 -6.88
N CYS A 49 -7.43 -20.44 -8.17
CA CYS A 49 -7.52 -19.08 -8.68
C CYS A 49 -8.81 -18.87 -9.48
N ARG A 50 -9.54 -17.82 -9.10
CA ARG A 50 -10.69 -17.26 -9.81
C ARG A 50 -10.41 -15.78 -10.08
N ASN A 51 -10.56 -15.33 -11.32
CA ASN A 51 -10.48 -13.93 -11.73
C ASN A 51 -9.30 -13.15 -11.11
N SER A 52 -8.13 -13.77 -11.13
CA SER A 52 -6.89 -13.33 -10.48
C SER A 52 -5.87 -12.76 -11.47
N GLU A 53 -6.23 -12.40 -12.71
CA GLU A 53 -5.30 -11.87 -13.72
C GLU A 53 -4.46 -10.70 -13.18
N HIS A 54 -5.11 -9.80 -12.44
CA HIS A 54 -4.53 -8.60 -11.87
C HIS A 54 -3.47 -8.90 -10.78
N SER A 55 -3.63 -9.98 -10.03
CA SER A 55 -2.82 -10.31 -8.85
C SER A 55 -1.71 -11.33 -9.14
N LEU A 56 -1.97 -12.28 -10.04
CA LEU A 56 -1.06 -13.39 -10.38
C LEU A 56 0.39 -12.97 -10.64
N PRO A 57 0.69 -11.91 -11.42
CA PRO A 57 2.07 -11.50 -11.66
C PRO A 57 2.84 -11.18 -10.36
N TYR A 58 2.19 -10.55 -9.37
CA TYR A 58 2.80 -10.24 -8.08
C TYR A 58 2.80 -11.47 -7.17
N PHE A 59 1.66 -12.15 -7.07
CA PHE A 59 1.44 -13.33 -6.25
C PHE A 59 2.46 -14.43 -6.56
N LEU A 60 2.54 -14.87 -7.83
CA LEU A 60 3.47 -15.91 -8.27
C LEU A 60 4.93 -15.49 -8.05
N GLY A 61 5.22 -14.19 -8.19
CA GLY A 61 6.50 -13.62 -7.79
C GLY A 61 6.86 -13.88 -6.33
N THR A 62 5.90 -13.81 -5.41
CA THR A 62 6.15 -14.13 -3.99
C THR A 62 6.38 -15.63 -3.78
N ILE A 63 5.60 -16.50 -4.46
CA ILE A 63 5.76 -17.96 -4.41
C ILE A 63 7.14 -18.40 -4.93
N GLU A 64 7.58 -17.85 -6.05
CA GLU A 64 8.91 -18.09 -6.61
C GLU A 64 10.04 -17.74 -5.63
N ARG A 65 9.85 -16.70 -4.82
CA ARG A 65 10.86 -16.17 -3.89
C ARG A 65 10.84 -16.82 -2.52
N LEU A 66 9.89 -17.71 -2.24
CA LEU A 66 9.95 -18.54 -1.05
C LEU A 66 11.31 -19.25 -1.00
N ASN A 67 12.04 -19.01 0.09
CA ASN A 67 13.34 -19.57 0.38
C ASN A 67 13.18 -21.01 0.88
N TYR A 68 12.70 -21.86 -0.02
CA TYR A 68 12.44 -23.28 0.20
C TYR A 68 12.91 -24.06 -1.04
N PRO A 69 13.53 -25.25 -0.88
CA PRO A 69 13.99 -26.03 -2.02
C PRO A 69 12.83 -26.38 -2.94
N LYS A 70 12.89 -25.91 -4.21
CA LYS A 70 11.78 -26.08 -5.16
C LYS A 70 11.55 -27.55 -5.51
N ASP A 71 12.61 -28.35 -5.55
CA ASP A 71 12.60 -29.82 -5.68
C ASP A 71 11.96 -30.55 -4.48
N ARG A 72 11.60 -29.83 -3.42
CA ARG A 72 10.83 -30.30 -2.26
C ARG A 72 9.42 -29.69 -2.17
N MET A 73 9.04 -28.89 -3.17
CA MET A 73 7.72 -28.27 -3.28
C MET A 73 6.95 -28.88 -4.45
N ALA A 74 5.72 -29.29 -4.19
CA ALA A 74 4.75 -29.66 -5.21
C ALA A 74 3.76 -28.51 -5.40
N MET A 75 3.45 -28.17 -6.65
CA MET A 75 2.44 -27.16 -6.98
C MET A 75 1.16 -27.86 -7.40
N TRP A 76 0.06 -27.59 -6.71
CA TRP A 76 -1.27 -28.03 -7.12
C TRP A 76 -2.06 -26.80 -7.52
N VAL A 77 -2.41 -26.68 -8.80
CA VAL A 77 -2.98 -25.46 -9.34
C VAL A 77 -4.28 -25.77 -10.06
N ALA A 78 -5.37 -25.15 -9.60
CA ALA A 78 -6.68 -25.23 -10.21
C ALA A 78 -7.22 -23.84 -10.54
N THR A 79 -8.03 -23.77 -11.60
CA THR A 79 -8.80 -22.57 -11.93
C THR A 79 -10.28 -22.77 -11.69
N ASP A 80 -11.00 -21.69 -11.42
CA ASP A 80 -12.41 -21.74 -11.01
C ASP A 80 -13.27 -20.69 -11.73
N HIS A 81 -13.83 -21.06 -12.89
CA HIS A 81 -14.71 -20.24 -13.74
C HIS A 81 -14.19 -18.79 -13.89
N ASN A 82 -13.21 -18.62 -14.77
CA ASN A 82 -12.59 -17.32 -15.02
C ASN A 82 -13.25 -16.63 -16.21
N GLU A 83 -13.58 -15.35 -16.04
CA GLU A 83 -13.93 -14.44 -17.16
C GLU A 83 -12.69 -13.67 -17.69
N ASP A 84 -11.58 -13.68 -16.93
CA ASP A 84 -10.32 -13.01 -17.26
C ASP A 84 -9.20 -13.97 -17.74
N ASN A 85 -7.98 -13.47 -17.97
CA ASN A 85 -6.86 -14.29 -18.45
C ASN A 85 -6.17 -15.15 -17.38
N THR A 86 -6.77 -15.36 -16.20
CA THR A 86 -6.18 -16.15 -15.11
C THR A 86 -5.66 -17.51 -15.56
N THR A 87 -6.47 -18.23 -16.36
CA THR A 87 -6.11 -19.58 -16.83
C THR A 87 -4.88 -19.56 -17.75
N GLU A 88 -4.78 -18.57 -18.63
CA GLU A 88 -3.66 -18.46 -19.58
C GLU A 88 -2.36 -18.05 -18.86
N ILE A 89 -2.44 -17.10 -17.93
CA ILE A 89 -1.29 -16.66 -17.14
C ILE A 89 -0.71 -17.83 -16.31
N LEU A 90 -1.57 -18.62 -15.68
CA LEU A 90 -1.13 -19.80 -14.93
C LEU A 90 -0.52 -20.85 -15.84
N ARG A 91 -1.13 -21.12 -17.00
CA ARG A 91 -0.59 -22.06 -18.00
C ARG A 91 0.81 -21.64 -18.47
N GLU A 92 0.99 -20.37 -18.81
CA GLU A 92 2.28 -19.82 -19.23
C GLU A 92 3.33 -19.96 -18.13
N TRP A 93 2.97 -19.58 -16.90
CA TRP A 93 3.85 -19.69 -15.74
C TRP A 93 4.26 -21.15 -15.47
N LEU A 94 3.29 -22.07 -15.40
CA LEU A 94 3.51 -23.49 -15.12
C LEU A 94 4.44 -24.13 -16.15
N THR A 95 4.24 -23.83 -17.43
CA THR A 95 5.09 -24.32 -18.53
C THR A 95 6.56 -23.97 -18.31
N LYS A 96 6.84 -22.78 -17.76
CA LYS A 96 8.18 -22.26 -17.51
C LYS A 96 8.80 -22.78 -16.20
N VAL A 97 7.99 -23.09 -15.18
CA VAL A 97 8.50 -23.47 -13.85
C VAL A 97 8.42 -24.96 -13.53
N GLN A 98 7.67 -25.76 -14.29
CA GLN A 98 7.42 -27.18 -14.00
C GLN A 98 8.68 -27.99 -13.66
N ASN A 99 9.79 -27.76 -14.35
CA ASN A 99 11.04 -28.50 -14.16
C ASN A 99 11.83 -28.08 -12.90
N LEU A 100 11.39 -27.03 -12.19
CA LEU A 100 12.01 -26.55 -10.97
C LEU A 100 11.37 -27.18 -9.72
N TYR A 101 10.08 -27.51 -9.82
CA TYR A 101 9.29 -28.03 -8.72
C TYR A 101 9.34 -29.55 -8.69
N HIS A 102 9.14 -30.14 -7.51
CA HIS A 102 9.11 -31.60 -7.34
C HIS A 102 8.04 -32.26 -8.22
N TYR A 103 6.88 -31.63 -8.28
CA TYR A 103 5.70 -32.08 -8.99
C TYR A 103 4.80 -30.87 -9.28
N VAL A 104 4.11 -30.92 -10.41
CA VAL A 104 3.11 -29.92 -10.79
C VAL A 104 1.86 -30.64 -11.22
N GLU A 105 0.73 -30.28 -10.60
CA GLU A 105 -0.60 -30.69 -10.99
C GLU A 105 -1.37 -29.49 -11.51
N TRP A 106 -1.91 -29.61 -12.72
CA TRP A 106 -2.66 -28.56 -13.39
C TRP A 106 -4.09 -29.02 -13.65
N ARG A 107 -5.06 -28.26 -13.12
CA ARG A 107 -6.49 -28.55 -13.22
C ARG A 107 -7.24 -27.32 -13.76
N PRO A 108 -7.18 -27.08 -15.09
CA PRO A 108 -7.90 -25.98 -15.69
C PRO A 108 -9.40 -26.26 -15.70
N LYS A 109 -10.16 -25.21 -15.46
CA LYS A 109 -11.59 -25.10 -15.74
C LYS A 109 -11.82 -23.81 -16.50
N GLU A 110 -12.04 -23.94 -17.80
CA GLU A 110 -12.32 -22.82 -18.71
C GLU A 110 -13.82 -22.54 -18.82
N GLU A 111 -14.65 -23.58 -18.73
CA GLU A 111 -16.10 -23.47 -18.86
C GLU A 111 -16.84 -24.21 -17.72
N PRO A 112 -17.97 -23.67 -17.23
CA PRO A 112 -18.47 -22.32 -17.54
C PRO A 112 -17.57 -21.22 -16.96
N GLN A 113 -17.70 -19.98 -17.44
CA GLN A 113 -16.93 -18.82 -16.96
C GLN A 113 -17.54 -18.14 -15.71
N PHE A 114 -18.78 -18.47 -15.37
CA PHE A 114 -19.48 -17.97 -14.18
C PHE A 114 -20.36 -19.09 -13.58
N TYR A 115 -20.88 -18.87 -12.36
CA TYR A 115 -21.87 -19.76 -11.75
C TYR A 115 -23.28 -19.35 -12.18
N GLU A 116 -24.17 -20.32 -12.39
CA GLU A 116 -25.54 -20.03 -12.86
C GLU A 116 -26.36 -19.20 -11.86
N ASP A 117 -26.05 -19.30 -10.57
CA ASP A 117 -26.70 -18.58 -9.47
C ASP A 117 -26.00 -17.27 -9.08
N GLU A 118 -25.04 -16.81 -9.89
CA GLU A 118 -24.34 -15.55 -9.71
C GLU A 118 -25.13 -14.39 -10.37
N GLU A 119 -25.97 -13.71 -9.60
CA GLU A 119 -26.84 -12.62 -10.08
C GLU A 119 -26.22 -11.22 -9.90
N ASP A 120 -25.43 -11.02 -8.83
CA ASP A 120 -24.91 -9.70 -8.45
C ASP A 120 -23.61 -9.33 -9.18
N GLY A 121 -22.79 -10.33 -9.52
CA GLY A 121 -21.50 -10.14 -10.19
C GLY A 121 -20.40 -11.12 -9.76
N PRO A 122 -19.19 -11.02 -10.35
CA PRO A 122 -18.10 -12.01 -10.24
C PRO A 122 -17.55 -12.23 -8.82
N LYS A 123 -17.89 -11.33 -7.89
CA LYS A 123 -17.47 -11.38 -6.49
C LYS A 123 -18.50 -12.04 -5.57
N GLN A 124 -19.69 -12.36 -6.05
CA GLN A 124 -20.71 -13.03 -5.25
C GLN A 124 -20.27 -14.45 -4.87
N TRP A 125 -20.48 -14.80 -3.61
CA TRP A 125 -20.27 -16.14 -3.08
C TRP A 125 -21.61 -16.87 -2.94
N THR A 126 -21.89 -17.75 -3.89
CA THR A 126 -23.10 -18.57 -3.92
C THR A 126 -22.86 -19.94 -3.28
N ASP A 127 -23.92 -20.66 -2.91
CA ASP A 127 -23.79 -22.01 -2.35
C ASP A 127 -23.10 -22.96 -3.35
N GLN A 128 -23.38 -22.84 -4.65
CA GLN A 128 -22.69 -23.64 -5.67
C GLN A 128 -21.19 -23.33 -5.70
N ARG A 129 -20.82 -22.06 -5.58
CA ARG A 129 -19.42 -21.63 -5.52
C ARG A 129 -18.73 -22.12 -4.26
N TYR A 130 -19.34 -21.97 -3.09
CA TYR A 130 -18.80 -22.51 -1.84
C TYR A 130 -18.57 -24.02 -1.94
N GLU A 131 -19.56 -24.77 -2.43
CA GLU A 131 -19.45 -26.22 -2.60
C GLU A 131 -18.30 -26.59 -3.54
N HIS A 132 -18.18 -25.91 -4.68
CA HIS A 132 -17.13 -26.18 -5.67
C HIS A 132 -15.73 -25.89 -5.14
N VAL A 133 -15.52 -24.72 -4.51
CA VAL A 133 -14.23 -24.35 -3.92
C VAL A 133 -13.85 -25.30 -2.79
N MET A 134 -14.79 -25.68 -1.92
CA MET A 134 -14.54 -26.69 -0.88
C MET A 134 -14.13 -28.04 -1.46
N LYS A 135 -14.78 -28.50 -2.55
CA LYS A 135 -14.39 -29.72 -3.27
C LYS A 135 -12.98 -29.61 -3.85
N LEU A 136 -12.60 -28.47 -4.44
CA LEU A 136 -11.23 -28.25 -4.94
C LEU A 136 -10.20 -28.30 -3.82
N ARG A 137 -10.45 -27.63 -2.68
CA ARG A 137 -9.57 -27.67 -1.51
C ARG A 137 -9.44 -29.07 -0.93
N GLN A 138 -10.54 -29.83 -0.90
CA GLN A 138 -10.54 -31.22 -0.44
C GLN A 138 -9.64 -32.10 -1.33
N VAL A 139 -9.80 -32.02 -2.64
CA VAL A 139 -8.98 -32.80 -3.59
C VAL A 139 -7.50 -32.41 -3.49
N ALA A 140 -7.19 -31.13 -3.28
CA ALA A 140 -5.81 -30.67 -3.06
C ALA A 140 -5.20 -31.27 -1.78
N LEU A 141 -5.98 -31.31 -0.69
CA LEU A 141 -5.57 -31.93 0.58
C LEU A 141 -5.37 -33.44 0.45
N GLU A 142 -6.24 -34.13 -0.28
CA GLU A 142 -6.12 -35.56 -0.59
C GLU A 142 -4.87 -35.83 -1.43
N SER A 143 -4.65 -35.04 -2.48
CA SER A 143 -3.44 -35.14 -3.32
C SER A 143 -2.16 -35.00 -2.49
N ALA A 144 -2.15 -34.09 -1.51
CA ALA A 144 -1.03 -33.91 -0.59
C ALA A 144 -0.80 -35.15 0.29
N ARG A 145 -1.86 -35.78 0.77
CA ARG A 145 -1.79 -37.03 1.56
C ARG A 145 -1.30 -38.20 0.70
N GLU A 146 -1.85 -38.35 -0.50
CA GLU A 146 -1.51 -39.43 -1.44
C GLU A 146 -0.06 -39.37 -1.91
N MET A 147 0.49 -38.16 -2.06
CA MET A 147 1.91 -37.98 -2.38
C MET A 147 2.84 -38.02 -1.17
N TRP A 148 2.29 -38.24 0.02
CA TRP A 148 3.02 -38.27 1.30
C TRP A 148 3.72 -36.93 1.61
N ALA A 149 3.12 -35.80 1.23
CA ALA A 149 3.64 -34.49 1.62
C ALA A 149 3.68 -34.38 3.15
N ASP A 150 4.72 -33.77 3.69
CA ASP A 150 4.85 -33.52 5.12
C ASP A 150 3.95 -32.35 5.55
N TYR A 151 3.76 -31.38 4.65
CA TYR A 151 2.96 -30.20 4.88
C TYR A 151 2.08 -29.85 3.67
N PHE A 152 0.93 -29.25 3.95
CA PHE A 152 0.01 -28.67 2.97
C PHE A 152 -0.13 -27.17 3.21
N LEU A 153 0.29 -26.36 2.25
CA LEU A 153 0.12 -24.91 2.27
C LEU A 153 -1.03 -24.53 1.34
N LEU A 154 -2.12 -24.01 1.90
CA LEU A 154 -3.18 -23.36 1.13
C LEU A 154 -2.86 -21.86 1.02
N VAL A 155 -2.94 -21.29 -0.18
CA VAL A 155 -2.71 -19.85 -0.42
C VAL A 155 -3.70 -19.32 -1.46
N ASP A 156 -4.51 -18.35 -1.09
CA ASP A 156 -5.34 -17.59 -2.04
C ASP A 156 -4.45 -16.76 -2.98
N CYS A 157 -4.85 -16.66 -4.26
CA CYS A 157 -4.01 -16.16 -5.36
C CYS A 157 -3.79 -14.63 -5.36
N ASP A 158 -4.27 -13.93 -4.35
CA ASP A 158 -4.09 -12.50 -4.08
C ASP A 158 -3.30 -12.23 -2.78
N ASN A 159 -2.90 -13.28 -2.05
CA ASN A 159 -2.13 -13.16 -0.81
C ASN A 159 -0.62 -13.08 -1.07
N LEU A 160 -0.04 -11.90 -0.83
CA LEU A 160 1.34 -11.59 -1.10
C LEU A 160 2.26 -12.03 0.04
N LEU A 161 2.89 -13.21 -0.09
CA LEU A 161 3.87 -13.74 0.87
C LEU A 161 5.24 -13.05 0.74
N THR A 162 5.32 -11.79 1.16
CA THR A 162 6.54 -10.96 1.02
C THR A 162 7.71 -11.44 1.86
N ASN A 163 7.48 -12.24 2.91
CA ASN A 163 8.52 -12.85 3.71
C ASN A 163 8.98 -14.19 3.09
N PRO A 164 10.17 -14.26 2.47
CA PRO A 164 10.61 -15.47 1.77
C PRO A 164 10.81 -16.67 2.71
N ASN A 165 10.93 -16.44 4.02
CA ASN A 165 11.17 -17.50 5.00
C ASN A 165 9.89 -17.97 5.71
N VAL A 166 8.70 -17.54 5.27
CA VAL A 166 7.43 -17.82 5.96
C VAL A 166 7.19 -19.31 6.23
N LEU A 167 7.48 -20.19 5.26
CA LEU A 167 7.32 -21.64 5.43
C LEU A 167 8.12 -22.18 6.62
N TRP A 168 9.42 -21.90 6.68
CA TRP A 168 10.28 -22.35 7.78
C TRP A 168 9.82 -21.80 9.13
N LYS A 169 9.34 -20.56 9.15
CA LYS A 169 8.87 -19.90 10.38
C LYS A 169 7.59 -20.55 10.90
N LEU A 170 6.63 -20.83 10.02
CA LEU A 170 5.41 -21.54 10.37
C LEU A 170 5.68 -22.98 10.83
N MET A 171 6.54 -23.71 10.12
CA MET A 171 6.95 -25.07 10.52
C MET A 171 7.57 -25.12 11.93
N LYS A 172 8.33 -24.08 12.30
CA LYS A 172 8.97 -23.97 13.62
C LYS A 172 7.96 -23.82 14.76
N GLU A 173 6.75 -23.32 14.50
CA GLU A 173 5.70 -23.23 15.52
C GLU A 173 5.16 -24.61 15.96
N ASN A 174 5.44 -25.67 15.17
CA ASN A 174 5.08 -27.06 15.46
C ASN A 174 3.58 -27.24 15.79
N LYS A 175 2.71 -26.60 15.00
CA LYS A 175 1.24 -26.67 15.13
C LYS A 175 0.65 -27.50 14.00
N THR A 176 -0.51 -28.11 14.26
CA THR A 176 -1.24 -28.85 13.21
C THR A 176 -1.75 -27.90 12.14
N ILE A 177 -2.30 -26.74 12.52
CA ILE A 177 -2.71 -25.68 11.60
C ILE A 177 -2.14 -24.36 12.11
N VAL A 178 -1.42 -23.63 11.25
CA VAL A 178 -0.90 -22.30 11.57
C VAL A 178 -0.93 -21.38 10.36
N ALA A 179 -1.48 -20.19 10.55
CA ALA A 179 -1.49 -19.12 9.55
C ALA A 179 -0.41 -18.08 9.85
N PRO A 180 0.27 -17.54 8.82
CA PRO A 180 0.94 -16.26 8.94
C PRO A 180 -0.14 -15.17 9.03
N MET A 181 -0.05 -14.26 10.00
CA MET A 181 -0.90 -13.08 9.99
C MET A 181 -0.50 -12.20 8.81
N LEU A 182 -1.42 -12.03 7.87
CA LEU A 182 -1.24 -11.18 6.71
C LEU A 182 -1.79 -9.78 7.01
N GLU A 183 -1.06 -8.75 6.60
CA GLU A 183 -1.45 -7.36 6.80
C GLU A 183 -2.36 -6.88 5.66
N SER A 184 -3.50 -6.30 6.00
CA SER A 184 -4.39 -5.62 5.04
C SER A 184 -4.51 -4.13 5.35
N ARG A 185 -5.17 -3.41 4.44
CA ARG A 185 -5.80 -2.14 4.78
C ARG A 185 -6.86 -2.32 5.88
N ALA A 186 -7.03 -1.30 6.71
CA ALA A 186 -8.02 -1.26 7.79
C ALA A 186 -7.90 -2.41 8.82
N ALA A 187 -9.03 -2.83 9.39
CA ALA A 187 -9.08 -3.82 10.45
C ALA A 187 -9.33 -5.25 9.95
N TYR A 188 -9.44 -5.49 8.64
CA TYR A 188 -9.59 -6.84 8.07
C TYR A 188 -8.32 -7.68 8.32
N SER A 189 -8.45 -9.01 8.35
CA SER A 189 -7.31 -9.93 8.48
C SER A 189 -7.74 -11.36 8.18
N ASN A 190 -6.77 -12.26 8.01
CA ASN A 190 -6.98 -13.66 7.69
C ASN A 190 -7.25 -14.57 8.93
N PHE A 191 -7.79 -14.02 10.01
CA PHE A 191 -8.12 -14.77 11.23
C PHE A 191 -9.23 -14.11 12.05
N TRP A 192 -9.95 -14.91 12.82
CA TRP A 192 -10.94 -14.43 13.78
C TRP A 192 -10.49 -14.70 15.21
N CYS A 193 -10.65 -13.73 16.12
CA CYS A 193 -10.35 -13.93 17.54
C CYS A 193 -11.50 -14.52 18.36
N GLY A 194 -12.67 -14.67 17.76
CA GLY A 194 -13.88 -15.15 18.41
C GLY A 194 -14.92 -15.56 17.38
N MET A 195 -15.77 -16.50 17.78
CA MET A 195 -16.94 -16.93 17.02
C MET A 195 -18.17 -16.93 17.94
N THR A 196 -19.34 -16.72 17.37
CA THR A 196 -20.63 -16.89 18.05
C THR A 196 -20.99 -18.38 18.15
N SER A 197 -22.06 -18.72 18.88
CA SER A 197 -22.55 -20.11 18.95
C SER A 197 -23.06 -20.64 17.61
N GLN A 198 -23.38 -19.75 16.66
CA GLN A 198 -23.84 -20.07 15.30
C GLN A 198 -22.71 -20.04 14.27
N GLY A 199 -21.46 -19.89 14.70
CA GLY A 199 -20.30 -19.93 13.82
C GLY A 199 -19.87 -18.59 13.21
N TYR A 200 -20.63 -17.51 13.39
CA TYR A 200 -20.26 -16.18 12.84
C TYR A 200 -19.14 -15.47 13.58
N TYR A 201 -18.51 -14.50 12.91
CA TYR A 201 -17.47 -13.66 13.47
C TYR A 201 -17.89 -12.98 14.78
N LYS A 202 -16.98 -12.96 15.76
CA LYS A 202 -17.13 -12.19 16.99
C LYS A 202 -15.83 -11.47 17.34
N ARG A 203 -15.85 -10.14 17.26
CA ARG A 203 -14.73 -9.29 17.70
C ARG A 203 -14.49 -9.45 19.20
N THR A 204 -13.24 -9.71 19.59
CA THR A 204 -12.83 -9.77 21.01
C THR A 204 -11.79 -8.70 21.32
N PRO A 205 -11.57 -8.36 22.61
CA PRO A 205 -10.53 -7.39 23.01
C PRO A 205 -9.12 -7.79 22.58
N ALA A 206 -8.86 -9.08 22.30
CA ALA A 206 -7.56 -9.55 21.85
C ALA A 206 -7.26 -9.20 20.37
N TYR A 207 -8.29 -8.93 19.57
CA TYR A 207 -8.16 -8.78 18.12
C TYR A 207 -7.25 -7.62 17.72
N MET A 208 -7.55 -6.39 18.15
CA MET A 208 -6.77 -5.21 17.73
C MET A 208 -5.30 -5.27 18.20
N PRO A 209 -4.98 -5.69 19.44
CA PRO A 209 -3.59 -5.87 19.86
C PRO A 209 -2.80 -6.90 19.05
N ILE A 210 -3.43 -8.01 18.63
CA ILE A 210 -2.79 -9.02 17.78
C ILE A 210 -2.64 -8.46 16.36
N ARG A 211 -3.72 -7.89 15.79
CA ARG A 211 -3.75 -7.37 14.42
C ARG A 211 -2.77 -6.22 14.18
N LYS A 212 -2.61 -5.32 15.16
CA LYS A 212 -1.64 -4.21 15.13
C LYS A 212 -0.23 -4.62 15.55
N GLN A 213 0.01 -5.91 15.78
CA GLN A 213 1.27 -6.46 16.29
C GLN A 213 1.78 -5.80 17.59
N VAL A 214 0.89 -5.23 18.41
CA VAL A 214 1.22 -4.74 19.76
C VAL A 214 1.54 -5.94 20.66
N ARG A 215 0.77 -7.02 20.52
CA ARG A 215 1.07 -8.33 21.12
C ARG A 215 1.58 -9.26 20.03
N LYS A 216 2.89 -9.52 20.02
CA LYS A 216 3.55 -10.44 19.09
C LYS A 216 3.62 -11.86 19.65
N GLY A 217 3.34 -12.86 18.82
CA GLY A 217 3.31 -14.26 19.24
C GLY A 217 2.68 -15.20 18.21
N CYS A 218 2.37 -16.41 18.66
CA CYS A 218 1.55 -17.39 17.93
C CYS A 218 0.34 -17.70 18.82
N PHE A 219 -0.85 -17.31 18.38
CA PHE A 219 -2.05 -17.29 19.20
C PHE A 219 -3.05 -18.34 18.74
N ALA A 220 -3.64 -19.05 19.71
CA ALA A 220 -4.80 -19.90 19.44
C ALA A 220 -5.99 -19.02 19.04
N VAL A 221 -6.62 -19.37 17.93
CA VAL A 221 -7.76 -18.65 17.36
C VAL A 221 -8.79 -19.65 16.85
N PRO A 222 -10.09 -19.35 16.94
CA PRO A 222 -11.12 -20.27 16.46
C PRO A 222 -11.13 -20.45 14.94
N MET A 223 -10.57 -19.50 14.17
CA MET A 223 -10.53 -19.58 12.72
C MET A 223 -9.29 -18.86 12.16
N VAL A 224 -8.65 -19.50 11.18
CA VAL A 224 -7.78 -18.85 10.19
C VAL A 224 -8.28 -19.21 8.80
N HIS A 225 -8.10 -18.31 7.83
CA HIS A 225 -8.53 -18.51 6.45
C HIS A 225 -7.49 -17.95 5.47
N SER A 226 -7.77 -18.11 4.17
CA SER A 226 -7.04 -17.60 3.01
C SER A 226 -5.58 -18.06 2.82
N THR A 227 -4.77 -18.09 3.88
CA THR A 227 -3.43 -18.67 3.84
C THR A 227 -3.05 -19.30 5.16
N PHE A 228 -2.78 -20.61 5.14
CA PHE A 228 -2.34 -21.35 6.30
C PHE A 228 -1.61 -22.64 5.92
N LEU A 229 -0.78 -23.13 6.84
CA LEU A 229 -0.02 -24.35 6.73
C LEU A 229 -0.65 -25.44 7.61
N ILE A 230 -0.87 -26.62 7.05
CA ILE A 230 -1.24 -27.84 7.77
C ILE A 230 -0.03 -28.77 7.87
N ASP A 231 0.29 -29.27 9.06
CA ASP A 231 1.28 -30.32 9.28
C ASP A 231 0.62 -31.70 9.15
N LEU A 232 0.83 -32.36 8.01
CA LEU A 232 0.21 -33.64 7.66
C LEU A 232 0.85 -34.83 8.39
N ARG A 233 1.98 -34.62 9.07
CA ARG A 233 2.66 -35.68 9.85
C ARG A 233 1.98 -35.91 11.20
N LYS A 234 1.16 -34.98 11.66
CA LYS A 234 0.41 -35.11 12.92
C LYS A 234 -0.84 -35.93 12.69
N GLU A 235 -1.10 -36.91 13.56
CA GLU A 235 -2.23 -37.84 13.43
C GLU A 235 -3.60 -37.13 13.30
N ALA A 236 -3.83 -36.09 14.09
CA ALA A 236 -5.07 -35.31 14.06
C ALA A 236 -5.36 -34.67 12.70
N SER A 237 -4.33 -34.41 11.88
CA SER A 237 -4.52 -33.86 10.53
C SER A 237 -5.29 -34.79 9.59
N ARG A 238 -5.36 -36.10 9.88
CA ARG A 238 -6.09 -37.09 9.07
C ARG A 238 -7.60 -36.90 9.12
N GLN A 239 -8.12 -36.30 10.18
CA GLN A 239 -9.56 -36.07 10.38
C GLN A 239 -10.04 -34.77 9.74
N LEU A 240 -9.12 -33.92 9.26
CA LEU A 240 -9.45 -32.65 8.62
C LEU A 240 -10.06 -32.88 7.24
N ALA A 241 -11.15 -32.17 6.95
CA ALA A 241 -11.80 -32.17 5.64
C ALA A 241 -12.35 -30.78 5.32
N PHE A 242 -12.17 -30.34 4.07
CA PHE A 242 -12.87 -29.18 3.51
C PHE A 242 -14.25 -29.58 2.99
N HIS A 243 -14.40 -30.80 2.50
CA HIS A 243 -15.64 -31.33 1.94
C HIS A 243 -15.70 -32.87 2.07
N PRO A 244 -16.88 -33.49 2.22
CA PRO A 244 -18.17 -32.87 2.53
C PRO A 244 -18.16 -32.24 3.94
N PRO A 245 -19.11 -31.33 4.25
CA PRO A 245 -19.31 -30.86 5.61
C PRO A 245 -19.50 -32.03 6.59
N HIS A 246 -19.10 -31.82 7.85
CA HIS A 246 -19.31 -32.83 8.89
C HIS A 246 -20.80 -33.20 9.00
N PRO A 247 -21.18 -34.47 9.27
CA PRO A 247 -22.60 -34.87 9.36
C PRO A 247 -23.43 -34.10 10.38
N GLU A 248 -22.79 -33.57 11.42
CA GLU A 248 -23.43 -32.73 12.47
C GLU A 248 -23.39 -31.22 12.18
N TYR A 249 -22.91 -30.82 11.00
CA TYR A 249 -22.82 -29.42 10.61
C TYR A 249 -24.21 -28.81 10.41
N SER A 250 -24.45 -27.67 11.06
CA SER A 250 -25.74 -26.96 11.01
C SER A 250 -25.59 -25.43 10.94
N TRP A 251 -24.37 -24.93 10.68
CA TRP A 251 -24.10 -23.49 10.56
C TRP A 251 -24.25 -23.01 9.11
N ALA A 252 -23.94 -21.73 8.86
CA ALA A 252 -23.98 -21.14 7.52
C ALA A 252 -23.12 -21.92 6.52
N PHE A 253 -23.59 -22.09 5.29
CA PHE A 253 -22.83 -22.82 4.27
C PHE A 253 -21.77 -21.91 3.65
N ASP A 254 -20.59 -21.90 4.26
CA ASP A 254 -19.46 -21.05 3.94
C ASP A 254 -18.16 -21.86 4.08
N ASP A 255 -17.23 -21.69 3.15
CA ASP A 255 -16.04 -22.54 3.06
C ASP A 255 -15.09 -22.41 4.26
N ILE A 256 -14.99 -21.22 4.85
CA ILE A 256 -14.12 -20.96 6.00
C ILE A 256 -14.78 -21.42 7.30
N ILE A 257 -16.09 -21.25 7.43
CA ILE A 257 -16.87 -21.70 8.60
C ILE A 257 -16.98 -23.23 8.62
N VAL A 258 -17.26 -23.87 7.49
CA VAL A 258 -17.31 -25.33 7.36
C VAL A 258 -15.96 -25.95 7.74
N PHE A 259 -14.86 -25.40 7.24
CA PHE A 259 -13.53 -25.91 7.58
C PHE A 259 -13.21 -25.68 9.07
N ALA A 260 -13.50 -24.50 9.62
CA ALA A 260 -13.30 -24.24 11.06
C ALA A 260 -14.09 -25.25 11.92
N TYR A 261 -15.33 -25.58 11.55
CA TYR A 261 -16.09 -26.61 12.23
C TYR A 261 -15.44 -28.00 12.10
N SER A 262 -14.96 -28.38 10.91
CA SER A 262 -14.21 -29.64 10.72
C SER A 262 -13.00 -29.72 11.64
N THR A 263 -12.20 -28.65 11.75
CA THR A 263 -11.04 -28.61 12.66
C THR A 263 -11.44 -28.77 14.11
N ARG A 264 -12.56 -28.16 14.52
CA ARG A 264 -13.10 -28.27 15.87
C ARG A 264 -13.54 -29.69 16.19
N MET A 265 -14.23 -30.37 15.27
CA MET A 265 -14.67 -31.76 15.46
C MET A 265 -13.49 -32.74 15.53
N ALA A 266 -12.39 -32.42 14.85
CA ALA A 266 -11.13 -33.16 14.91
C ALA A 266 -10.27 -32.86 16.15
N ASP A 267 -10.77 -32.02 17.09
CA ASP A 267 -10.02 -31.52 18.25
C ASP A 267 -8.68 -30.83 17.86
N VAL A 268 -8.68 -30.15 16.71
CA VAL A 268 -7.52 -29.43 16.17
C VAL A 268 -7.67 -27.93 16.39
N GLN A 269 -6.80 -27.36 17.22
CA GLN A 269 -6.70 -25.91 17.41
C GLN A 269 -5.98 -25.24 16.25
N MET A 270 -6.61 -24.22 15.65
CA MET A 270 -5.98 -23.31 14.70
C MET A 270 -5.14 -22.23 15.41
N PHE A 271 -4.07 -21.78 14.76
CA PHE A 271 -3.18 -20.75 15.28
C PHE A 271 -2.89 -19.66 14.24
N VAL A 272 -2.73 -18.41 14.68
CA VAL A 272 -2.22 -17.30 13.87
C VAL A 272 -0.89 -16.80 14.45
N CYS A 273 0.11 -16.60 13.61
CA CYS A 273 1.44 -16.11 13.99
C CYS A 273 1.66 -14.69 13.47
N ASN A 274 2.02 -13.75 14.35
CA ASN A 274 2.27 -12.34 14.00
C ASN A 274 3.60 -11.82 14.55
N LYS A 275 4.57 -12.71 14.79
CA LYS A 275 5.89 -12.35 15.36
C LYS A 275 6.65 -11.32 14.51
N GLU A 276 6.32 -11.24 13.23
CA GLU A 276 6.81 -10.30 12.23
C GLU A 276 5.79 -10.19 11.09
N THR A 277 6.04 -9.29 10.15
CA THR A 277 5.26 -9.18 8.91
C THR A 277 5.62 -10.33 7.97
N TYR A 278 4.64 -11.17 7.65
CA TYR A 278 4.81 -12.33 6.78
C TYR A 278 4.37 -12.07 5.34
N GLY A 279 3.43 -11.15 5.16
CA GLY A 279 2.81 -10.88 3.88
C GLY A 279 1.61 -9.95 4.03
N TYR A 280 0.92 -9.77 2.92
CA TYR A 280 -0.19 -8.84 2.79
C TYR A 280 -1.37 -9.49 2.07
N LEU A 281 -2.58 -8.98 2.31
CA LEU A 281 -3.79 -9.38 1.61
C LEU A 281 -4.68 -8.17 1.30
N PRO A 282 -5.41 -8.17 0.16
CA PRO A 282 -6.40 -7.14 -0.11
C PRO A 282 -7.60 -7.25 0.84
N VAL A 283 -8.41 -6.19 0.91
CA VAL A 283 -9.70 -6.23 1.60
C VAL A 283 -10.74 -6.74 0.60
N PRO A 284 -11.59 -7.72 0.98
CA PRO A 284 -12.65 -8.22 0.11
C PRO A 284 -13.58 -7.10 -0.35
N LEU A 285 -13.97 -7.17 -1.62
CA LEU A 285 -14.95 -6.28 -2.23
C LEU A 285 -16.38 -6.84 -2.07
N ARG A 286 -17.39 -6.02 -2.36
CA ARG A 286 -18.80 -6.40 -2.31
C ARG A 286 -19.18 -7.26 -3.51
N SER A 287 -20.29 -8.00 -3.40
CA SER A 287 -20.79 -8.91 -4.46
C SER A 287 -20.89 -8.27 -5.85
N HIS A 288 -21.40 -7.04 -5.91
CA HIS A 288 -21.63 -6.28 -7.14
C HIS A 288 -20.39 -5.55 -7.70
N ASN A 289 -19.23 -5.68 -7.07
CA ASN A 289 -18.01 -5.06 -7.59
C ASN A 289 -17.50 -5.81 -8.83
N SER A 290 -16.97 -5.03 -9.79
CA SER A 290 -16.40 -5.54 -11.03
C SER A 290 -14.97 -6.07 -10.84
N LEU A 291 -14.45 -6.82 -11.82
CA LEU A 291 -13.03 -7.21 -11.82
C LEU A 291 -12.08 -6.01 -11.92
N GLN A 292 -12.50 -4.92 -12.56
CA GLN A 292 -11.72 -3.70 -12.59
C GLN A 292 -11.62 -3.06 -11.19
N ASP A 293 -12.69 -3.12 -10.40
CA ASP A 293 -12.65 -2.65 -9.00
C ASP A 293 -11.64 -3.48 -8.19
N GLU A 294 -11.60 -4.79 -8.42
CA GLU A 294 -10.66 -5.68 -7.77
C GLU A 294 -9.21 -5.38 -8.17
N ALA A 295 -8.96 -5.19 -9.47
CA ALA A 295 -7.64 -4.82 -9.99
C ALA A 295 -7.15 -3.50 -9.38
N ASP A 296 -8.00 -2.48 -9.30
CA ASP A 296 -7.68 -1.18 -8.69
C ASP A 296 -7.42 -1.29 -7.17
N SER A 297 -8.22 -2.09 -6.46
CA SER A 297 -8.07 -2.35 -5.03
C SER A 297 -6.76 -3.11 -4.72
N PHE A 298 -6.46 -4.13 -5.52
CA PHE A 298 -5.22 -4.89 -5.41
C PHE A 298 -4.00 -4.03 -5.74
N LEU A 299 -4.08 -3.20 -6.79
CA LEU A 299 -3.03 -2.25 -7.13
C LEU A 299 -2.72 -1.32 -5.95
N HIS A 300 -3.76 -0.76 -5.32
CA HIS A 300 -3.59 0.06 -4.12
C HIS A 300 -2.89 -0.72 -2.98
N THR A 301 -3.24 -1.98 -2.76
CA THR A 301 -2.53 -2.86 -1.80
C THR A 301 -1.04 -2.95 -2.11
N VAL A 302 -0.66 -3.17 -3.38
CA VAL A 302 0.75 -3.19 -3.80
C VAL A 302 1.43 -1.84 -3.57
N LEU A 303 0.75 -0.73 -3.85
CA LEU A 303 1.28 0.62 -3.65
C LEU A 303 1.54 0.91 -2.16
N GLU A 304 0.61 0.54 -1.27
CA GLU A 304 0.77 0.71 0.18
C GLU A 304 1.96 -0.09 0.73
N ILE A 305 2.15 -1.33 0.27
CA ILE A 305 3.31 -2.14 0.65
C ILE A 305 4.61 -1.39 0.31
N ASN A 306 4.67 -0.79 -0.88
CA ASN A 306 5.84 -0.11 -1.42
C ASN A 306 6.14 1.24 -0.73
N VAL A 307 5.26 1.73 0.15
CA VAL A 307 5.52 2.94 0.95
C VAL A 307 6.60 2.68 1.99
N ARG A 308 6.51 1.56 2.71
CA ARG A 308 7.39 1.21 3.83
C ARG A 308 8.32 0.04 3.54
N ASN A 309 8.09 -0.71 2.46
CA ASN A 309 8.84 -1.90 2.12
C ASN A 309 9.46 -1.81 0.72
N PRO A 310 10.48 -2.64 0.43
CA PRO A 310 10.95 -2.85 -0.93
C PRO A 310 9.80 -3.25 -1.86
N PRO A 311 9.87 -2.91 -3.16
CA PRO A 311 8.80 -3.21 -4.10
C PRO A 311 8.45 -4.69 -4.14
N VAL A 312 7.15 -4.99 -4.19
CA VAL A 312 6.69 -6.34 -4.52
C VAL A 312 7.07 -6.64 -5.97
N MET A 313 7.99 -7.58 -6.13
CA MET A 313 8.55 -7.90 -7.44
C MET A 313 7.66 -8.89 -8.20
N LEU A 314 7.42 -8.62 -9.48
CA LEU A 314 6.68 -9.53 -10.37
C LEU A 314 7.38 -10.88 -10.54
N SER A 315 6.64 -11.90 -10.96
CA SER A 315 7.18 -13.16 -11.46
C SER A 315 8.23 -12.88 -12.53
N LYS A 316 9.38 -13.57 -12.45
CA LYS A 316 10.41 -13.46 -13.49
C LYS A 316 10.12 -14.34 -14.72
N TYR A 317 9.11 -15.20 -14.61
CA TYR A 317 8.70 -16.11 -15.68
C TYR A 317 7.52 -15.56 -16.48
N LEU A 318 6.81 -14.55 -15.99
CA LEU A 318 5.75 -13.88 -16.74
C LEU A 318 6.27 -12.60 -17.40
N PRO A 319 5.72 -12.21 -18.57
CA PRO A 319 6.00 -10.90 -19.14
C PRO A 319 5.48 -9.81 -18.20
N ALA A 320 6.16 -8.66 -18.19
CA ALA A 320 5.61 -7.49 -17.52
C ALA A 320 4.34 -7.03 -18.26
N PRO A 321 3.26 -6.67 -17.55
CA PRO A 321 2.06 -6.13 -18.17
C PRO A 321 2.40 -4.91 -19.03
N VAL A 322 1.79 -4.81 -20.22
CA VAL A 322 1.91 -3.63 -21.07
C VAL A 322 1.07 -2.51 -20.43
N LYS A 323 1.65 -1.32 -20.29
CA LYS A 323 1.00 -0.17 -19.61
C LYS A 323 0.85 1.00 -20.56
N GLY A 324 -0.36 1.51 -20.70
CA GLY A 324 -0.72 2.66 -21.52
C GLY A 324 -0.77 3.93 -20.67
N ARG A 325 0.34 4.66 -20.60
CA ARG A 325 0.38 5.88 -19.79
C ARG A 325 -0.40 7.01 -20.45
N ASP A 326 -1.19 7.71 -19.65
CA ASP A 326 -1.88 8.94 -20.06
C ASP A 326 -1.75 10.03 -18.99
N LYS A 327 -2.18 11.24 -19.33
CA LYS A 327 -2.20 12.38 -18.41
C LYS A 327 -3.58 12.63 -17.81
N MET A 328 -4.49 11.64 -17.81
CA MET A 328 -5.82 11.73 -17.21
C MET A 328 -6.66 12.95 -17.68
N GLY A 329 -6.46 13.41 -18.91
CA GLY A 329 -7.14 14.61 -19.44
C GLY A 329 -6.50 15.95 -19.08
N PHE A 330 -5.42 15.98 -18.29
CA PHE A 330 -4.61 17.18 -18.06
C PHE A 330 -3.64 17.43 -19.22
N ASP A 331 -3.31 18.68 -19.50
CA ASP A 331 -2.26 19.01 -20.48
C ASP A 331 -0.87 18.54 -20.01
N GLU A 332 -0.65 18.62 -18.69
CA GLU A 332 0.56 18.15 -18.03
C GLU A 332 0.29 17.67 -16.60
N VAL A 333 0.96 16.58 -16.22
CA VAL A 333 1.08 16.14 -14.82
C VAL A 333 2.51 16.40 -14.39
N PHE A 334 2.72 17.26 -13.40
CA PHE A 334 4.03 17.61 -12.86
C PHE A 334 4.30 16.84 -11.58
N MET A 335 5.46 16.19 -11.49
CA MET A 335 5.95 15.56 -10.26
C MET A 335 7.18 16.29 -9.75
N ILE A 336 7.08 16.88 -8.57
CA ILE A 336 8.15 17.65 -7.91
C ILE A 336 9.02 16.68 -7.11
N ASN A 337 10.33 16.68 -7.36
CA ASN A 337 11.29 15.90 -6.58
C ASN A 337 12.63 16.62 -6.47
N LEU A 338 13.21 16.59 -5.27
CA LEU A 338 14.59 17.02 -5.06
C LEU A 338 15.55 16.00 -5.68
N LYS A 339 16.50 16.45 -6.51
CA LYS A 339 17.48 15.57 -7.19
C LYS A 339 18.22 14.61 -6.24
N ARG A 340 18.47 15.03 -5.00
CA ARG A 340 19.15 14.23 -3.96
C ARG A 340 18.27 13.15 -3.33
N ARG A 341 16.93 13.23 -3.44
CA ARG A 341 15.95 12.27 -2.90
C ARG A 341 15.63 11.18 -3.91
N THR A 342 16.64 10.38 -4.25
CA THR A 342 16.47 9.26 -5.19
C THR A 342 15.57 8.16 -4.63
N ASP A 343 15.54 8.00 -3.31
CA ASP A 343 14.63 7.10 -2.59
C ASP A 343 13.15 7.39 -2.90
N ARG A 344 12.74 8.66 -2.77
CA ARG A 344 11.38 9.13 -3.06
C ARG A 344 11.07 9.09 -4.55
N ARG A 345 12.03 9.52 -5.37
CA ARG A 345 11.92 9.51 -6.83
C ARG A 345 11.66 8.11 -7.37
N ASP A 346 12.46 7.12 -6.95
CA ASP A 346 12.36 5.75 -7.47
C ASP A 346 11.05 5.08 -7.01
N ARG A 347 10.54 5.43 -5.81
CA ARG A 347 9.20 5.01 -5.37
C ARG A 347 8.13 5.59 -6.30
N MET A 348 8.10 6.91 -6.45
CA MET A 348 7.08 7.60 -7.26
C MET A 348 7.13 7.23 -8.74
N LEU A 349 8.31 7.04 -9.33
CA LEU A 349 8.45 6.53 -10.70
C LEU A 349 7.76 5.18 -10.88
N ARG A 350 7.91 4.27 -9.91
CA ARG A 350 7.25 2.96 -9.92
C ARG A 350 5.75 3.09 -9.69
N THR A 351 5.34 3.92 -8.74
CA THR A 351 3.93 4.17 -8.42
C THR A 351 3.15 4.76 -9.61
N LEU A 352 3.70 5.79 -10.26
CA LEU A 352 3.07 6.42 -11.43
C LEU A 352 3.09 5.50 -12.65
N HIS A 353 4.16 4.73 -12.85
CA HIS A 353 4.16 3.66 -13.85
C HIS A 353 3.08 2.63 -13.55
N GLN A 354 2.91 2.23 -12.29
CA GLN A 354 1.95 1.23 -11.87
C GLN A 354 0.50 1.69 -12.09
N GLN A 355 0.22 2.98 -11.89
CA GLN A 355 -1.08 3.62 -12.14
C GLN A 355 -1.28 4.11 -13.57
N GLU A 356 -0.30 3.91 -14.45
CA GLU A 356 -0.36 4.31 -15.86
C GLU A 356 -0.55 5.83 -16.04
N ILE A 357 0.15 6.58 -15.20
CA ILE A 357 0.16 8.05 -15.23
C ILE A 357 1.45 8.51 -15.91
N ASP A 358 1.32 9.19 -17.04
CA ASP A 358 2.39 9.94 -17.67
C ASP A 358 2.60 11.28 -16.95
N PHE A 359 3.86 11.72 -16.86
CA PHE A 359 4.20 12.90 -16.10
C PHE A 359 5.53 13.51 -16.51
N LYS A 360 5.68 14.81 -16.23
CA LYS A 360 6.94 15.55 -16.30
C LYS A 360 7.57 15.62 -14.92
N LEU A 361 8.77 15.04 -14.78
CA LEU A 361 9.60 15.21 -13.59
C LEU A 361 10.15 16.64 -13.53
N ILE A 362 9.83 17.35 -12.45
CA ILE A 362 10.35 18.68 -12.14
C ILE A 362 11.43 18.55 -11.07
N ALA A 363 12.63 19.00 -11.41
CA ALA A 363 13.71 19.11 -10.43
C ALA A 363 13.38 20.24 -9.46
N ALA A 364 13.02 19.87 -8.23
CA ALA A 364 12.76 20.83 -7.16
C ALA A 364 14.00 21.68 -6.88
N VAL A 365 13.76 22.94 -6.51
CA VAL A 365 14.80 23.88 -6.09
C VAL A 365 15.32 23.44 -4.72
N ASP A 366 16.61 23.13 -4.67
CA ASP A 366 17.28 22.80 -3.42
C ASP A 366 17.65 24.07 -2.68
N GLY A 367 16.73 24.57 -1.85
CA GLY A 367 16.99 25.78 -1.09
C GLY A 367 18.19 25.69 -0.15
N LYS A 368 18.57 24.49 0.34
CA LYS A 368 19.79 24.30 1.14
C LYS A 368 21.06 24.60 0.35
N ALA A 369 21.02 24.44 -0.98
CA ALA A 369 22.13 24.72 -1.88
C ALA A 369 22.21 26.20 -2.30
N MET A 370 21.17 27.01 -2.02
CA MET A 370 21.14 28.42 -2.40
C MET A 370 21.94 29.28 -1.42
N ASN A 371 22.70 30.23 -1.95
CA ASN A 371 23.38 31.26 -1.17
C ASN A 371 22.61 32.61 -1.19
N THR A 372 22.94 33.50 -0.26
CA THR A 372 22.27 34.79 -0.10
C THR A 372 22.37 35.69 -1.35
N SER A 373 23.47 35.61 -2.12
CA SER A 373 23.63 36.39 -3.35
C SER A 373 22.68 35.92 -4.45
N GLU A 374 22.44 34.62 -4.58
CA GLU A 374 21.44 34.06 -5.51
C GLU A 374 20.02 34.49 -5.13
N ILE A 375 19.68 34.47 -3.83
CA ILE A 375 18.38 34.91 -3.32
C ILE A 375 18.12 36.38 -3.69
N HIS A 376 19.11 37.26 -3.45
CA HIS A 376 19.00 38.67 -3.83
C HIS A 376 18.95 38.88 -5.35
N ALA A 377 19.72 38.11 -6.12
CA ALA A 377 19.71 38.21 -7.58
C ALA A 377 18.35 37.82 -8.19
N LEU A 378 17.60 36.94 -7.52
CA LEU A 378 16.24 36.57 -7.90
C LEU A 378 15.18 37.58 -7.43
N GLY A 379 15.58 38.67 -6.76
CA GLY A 379 14.66 39.68 -6.23
C GLY A 379 13.79 39.16 -5.09
N ILE A 380 14.26 38.12 -4.38
CA ILE A 380 13.49 37.50 -3.31
C ILE A 380 13.59 38.36 -2.06
N HIS A 381 12.45 38.90 -1.63
CA HIS A 381 12.31 39.67 -0.41
C HIS A 381 11.23 39.05 0.45
N MET A 382 11.55 38.79 1.72
CA MET A 382 10.56 38.29 2.66
C MET A 382 9.44 39.30 2.87
N LEU A 383 8.22 38.78 3.08
CA LEU A 383 7.11 39.59 3.54
C LEU A 383 7.49 40.29 4.87
N PRO A 384 7.39 41.63 4.96
CA PRO A 384 7.71 42.35 6.19
C PRO A 384 6.87 41.85 7.37
N GLY A 385 7.53 41.56 8.50
CA GLY A 385 6.84 41.10 9.71
C GLY A 385 6.39 39.64 9.69
N TYR A 386 6.66 38.88 8.62
CA TYR A 386 6.34 37.45 8.59
C TYR A 386 7.12 36.69 9.66
N ASN A 387 6.36 35.99 10.49
CA ASN A 387 6.84 34.98 11.40
C ASN A 387 5.90 33.78 11.30
N ASP A 388 6.45 32.58 11.14
CA ASP A 388 5.68 31.35 11.08
C ASP A 388 4.68 31.30 12.25
N PRO A 389 3.36 31.22 11.98
CA PRO A 389 2.32 31.31 13.01
C PRO A 389 2.43 30.23 14.09
N TYR A 390 3.02 29.08 13.76
CA TYR A 390 3.13 27.92 14.62
C TYR A 390 4.49 27.83 15.31
N HIS A 391 5.56 28.19 14.59
CA HIS A 391 6.94 28.05 15.06
C HIS A 391 7.57 29.35 15.55
N GLY A 392 6.96 30.50 15.25
CA GLY A 392 7.48 31.82 15.62
C GLY A 392 8.86 32.11 15.02
N ARG A 393 9.16 31.56 13.84
CA ARG A 393 10.43 31.72 13.12
C ARG A 393 10.24 32.32 11.72
N PRO A 394 11.26 32.99 11.15
CA PRO A 394 11.26 33.40 9.74
C PRO A 394 11.38 32.20 8.80
N LEU A 395 11.17 32.46 7.50
CA LEU A 395 11.25 31.49 6.41
C LEU A 395 12.56 30.68 6.46
N THR A 396 12.47 29.39 6.21
CA THR A 396 13.64 28.53 6.04
C THR A 396 14.07 28.43 4.59
N LYS A 397 15.35 28.06 4.36
CA LYS A 397 15.84 27.77 3.01
C LYS A 397 15.02 26.64 2.35
N GLY A 398 14.59 25.64 3.10
CA GLY A 398 13.79 24.53 2.61
C GLY A 398 12.40 24.96 2.13
N GLU A 399 11.69 25.77 2.93
CA GLU A 399 10.39 26.36 2.54
C GLU A 399 10.54 27.27 1.32
N LEU A 400 11.64 28.05 1.24
CA LEU A 400 11.96 28.84 0.05
C LEU A 400 12.13 27.96 -1.19
N GLY A 401 12.88 26.87 -1.09
CA GLY A 401 13.06 25.91 -2.19
C GLY A 401 11.75 25.26 -2.63
N CYS A 402 10.88 24.92 -1.68
CA CYS A 402 9.54 24.43 -1.96
C CYS A 402 8.72 25.47 -2.75
N PHE A 403 8.64 26.70 -2.25
CA PHE A 403 7.94 27.79 -2.93
C PHE A 403 8.43 27.99 -4.37
N LEU A 404 9.75 28.11 -4.56
CA LEU A 404 10.34 28.34 -5.88
C LEU A 404 10.06 27.17 -6.84
N SER A 405 9.94 25.95 -6.34
CA SER A 405 9.58 24.78 -7.15
C SER A 405 8.17 24.90 -7.73
N HIS A 406 7.19 25.30 -6.90
CA HIS A 406 5.83 25.56 -7.37
C HIS A 406 5.74 26.80 -8.26
N TYR A 407 6.44 27.88 -7.90
CA TYR A 407 6.50 29.11 -8.70
C TYR A 407 6.99 28.85 -10.13
N ASN A 408 8.03 28.02 -10.29
CA ASN A 408 8.54 27.64 -11.61
C ASN A 408 7.50 26.85 -12.42
N ILE A 409 6.68 26.01 -11.78
CA ILE A 409 5.58 25.31 -12.45
C ILE A 409 4.50 26.30 -12.88
N TRP A 410 4.11 27.25 -12.04
CA TRP A 410 3.12 28.27 -12.42
C TRP A 410 3.60 29.08 -13.62
N LYS A 411 4.88 29.48 -13.62
CA LYS A 411 5.50 30.12 -14.79
C LYS A 411 5.40 29.25 -16.04
N GLU A 412 5.78 27.98 -15.94
CA GLU A 412 5.73 27.06 -17.06
C GLU A 412 4.30 26.86 -17.60
N ILE A 413 3.31 26.73 -16.72
CA ILE A 413 1.87 26.66 -17.09
C ILE A 413 1.49 27.87 -17.94
N VAL A 414 1.87 29.08 -17.51
CA VAL A 414 1.56 30.32 -18.23
C VAL A 414 2.33 30.44 -19.55
N GLU A 415 3.62 30.12 -19.55
CA GLU A 415 4.51 30.19 -20.72
C GLU A 415 4.07 29.22 -21.82
N ARG A 416 3.63 28.02 -21.44
CA ARG A 416 3.12 26.99 -22.37
C ARG A 416 1.63 27.11 -22.68
N GLY A 417 0.89 27.92 -21.93
CA GLY A 417 -0.56 28.07 -22.08
C GLY A 417 -1.36 26.81 -21.72
N LEU A 418 -0.89 26.03 -20.73
CA LEU A 418 -1.56 24.82 -20.27
C LEU A 418 -2.86 25.19 -19.56
N GLN A 419 -4.01 24.72 -20.06
CA GLN A 419 -5.34 25.04 -19.53
C GLN A 419 -5.55 24.40 -18.17
N THR A 420 -5.19 23.12 -18.02
CA THR A 420 -5.30 22.38 -16.77
C THR A 420 -4.03 21.57 -16.53
N SER A 421 -3.57 21.55 -15.28
CA SER A 421 -2.39 20.80 -14.89
C SER A 421 -2.56 20.19 -13.51
N LEU A 422 -2.02 18.99 -13.33
CA LEU A 422 -1.94 18.34 -12.02
C LEU A 422 -0.51 18.49 -11.49
N VAL A 423 -0.36 18.91 -10.24
CA VAL A 423 0.92 19.04 -9.54
C VAL A 423 0.93 18.10 -8.35
N ILE A 424 1.94 17.25 -8.24
CA ILE A 424 2.13 16.30 -7.14
C ILE A 424 3.57 16.35 -6.60
N GLU A 425 3.73 16.20 -5.29
CA GLU A 425 5.02 16.06 -4.60
C GLU A 425 5.50 14.59 -4.55
N ASP A 426 6.72 14.38 -4.02
CA ASP A 426 7.38 13.08 -4.02
C ASP A 426 7.17 12.23 -2.76
N ASP A 427 6.48 12.73 -1.74
CA ASP A 427 6.30 12.09 -0.43
C ASP A 427 4.83 11.80 -0.08
N LEU A 428 4.02 11.58 -1.11
CA LEU A 428 2.64 11.13 -1.00
C LEU A 428 2.43 9.64 -1.31
N ARG A 429 1.26 9.14 -0.91
CA ARG A 429 0.61 7.88 -1.30
C ARG A 429 -0.78 8.19 -1.89
N PHE A 430 -1.27 7.30 -2.75
CA PHE A 430 -2.52 7.48 -3.47
C PHE A 430 -3.64 6.67 -2.82
N GLU A 431 -4.82 7.28 -2.73
CA GLU A 431 -6.02 6.62 -2.21
C GLU A 431 -6.53 5.56 -3.20
N VAL A 432 -7.29 4.57 -2.71
CA VAL A 432 -7.92 3.56 -3.57
C VAL A 432 -8.81 4.22 -4.63
N PHE A 433 -8.78 3.68 -5.85
CA PHE A 433 -9.49 4.22 -7.01
C PHE A 433 -9.10 5.65 -7.42
N PHE A 434 -7.89 6.12 -7.07
CA PHE A 434 -7.39 7.48 -7.34
C PHE A 434 -7.75 8.01 -8.74
N LYS A 435 -7.30 7.32 -9.81
CA LYS A 435 -7.47 7.78 -11.20
C LYS A 435 -8.95 7.95 -11.56
N ARG A 436 -9.79 6.97 -11.23
CA ARG A 436 -11.24 7.02 -11.46
C ARG A 436 -11.92 8.13 -10.66
N ARG A 437 -11.58 8.29 -9.39
CA ARG A 437 -12.13 9.34 -8.52
C ARG A 437 -11.77 10.74 -9.03
N LEU A 438 -10.52 10.93 -9.47
CA LEU A 438 -10.06 12.20 -10.04
C LEU A 438 -10.77 12.52 -11.36
N LEU A 439 -10.87 11.54 -12.28
CA LEU A 439 -11.55 11.70 -13.56
C LEU A 439 -13.04 12.02 -13.39
N ASN A 440 -13.73 11.33 -12.48
CA ASN A 440 -15.13 11.59 -12.18
C ASN A 440 -15.32 13.01 -11.62
N LEU A 441 -14.46 13.42 -10.68
CA LEU A 441 -14.50 14.78 -10.14
C LEU A 441 -14.31 15.83 -11.24
N MET A 442 -13.32 15.64 -12.12
CA MET A 442 -13.06 16.58 -13.20
C MET A 442 -14.18 16.62 -14.24
N SER A 443 -14.81 15.48 -14.52
CA SER A 443 -15.98 15.42 -15.40
C SER A 443 -17.17 16.21 -14.84
N GLU A 444 -17.43 16.13 -13.52
CA GLU A 444 -18.48 16.91 -12.88
C GLU A 444 -18.15 18.42 -12.84
N VAL A 445 -16.89 18.77 -12.55
CA VAL A 445 -16.40 20.15 -12.58
C VAL A 445 -16.60 20.79 -13.97
N GLU A 446 -16.27 20.05 -15.03
CA GLU A 446 -16.47 20.52 -16.41
C GLU A 446 -17.95 20.61 -16.78
N LYS A 447 -18.74 19.58 -16.44
CA LYS A 447 -20.18 19.53 -16.75
C LYS A 447 -20.97 20.67 -16.10
N GLU A 448 -20.68 20.97 -14.84
CA GLU A 448 -21.35 22.04 -14.09
C GLU A 448 -20.73 23.43 -14.41
N GLY A 449 -19.66 23.49 -15.20
CA GLY A 449 -19.02 24.74 -15.61
C GLY A 449 -18.47 25.53 -14.43
N LEU A 450 -17.93 24.85 -13.41
CA LEU A 450 -17.38 25.49 -12.23
C LEU A 450 -16.20 26.37 -12.62
N ASP A 451 -16.22 27.64 -12.21
CA ASP A 451 -15.09 28.54 -12.35
C ASP A 451 -14.11 28.33 -11.17
N TRP A 452 -13.00 27.66 -11.44
CA TRP A 452 -11.98 27.28 -10.45
C TRP A 452 -10.57 27.67 -10.88
N ASP A 453 -9.72 27.97 -9.89
CA ASP A 453 -8.30 28.27 -10.11
C ASP A 453 -7.38 27.18 -9.56
N LEU A 454 -7.72 26.67 -8.37
CA LEU A 454 -6.96 25.64 -7.65
C LEU A 454 -7.92 24.62 -7.03
N ILE A 455 -7.61 23.33 -7.15
CA ILE A 455 -8.31 22.27 -6.43
C ILE A 455 -7.27 21.39 -5.72
N TYR A 456 -7.26 21.41 -4.39
CA TYR A 456 -6.41 20.50 -3.61
C TYR A 456 -6.86 19.05 -3.78
N ILE A 457 -5.89 18.16 -3.94
CA ILE A 457 -6.13 16.70 -3.93
C ILE A 457 -5.43 16.02 -2.74
N GLY A 458 -4.46 16.71 -2.14
CA GLY A 458 -3.78 16.33 -0.91
C GLY A 458 -3.28 17.57 -0.16
N ARG A 459 -3.73 17.71 1.08
CA ARG A 459 -3.36 18.80 1.99
C ARG A 459 -3.57 18.36 3.44
N LYS A 460 -3.20 19.21 4.39
CA LYS A 460 -3.62 19.19 5.79
C LYS A 460 -4.65 20.29 6.01
N ARG A 461 -5.83 19.90 6.47
CA ARG A 461 -6.87 20.85 6.84
C ARG A 461 -6.56 21.39 8.24
N MET A 462 -6.45 22.71 8.39
CA MET A 462 -6.10 23.30 9.70
C MET A 462 -7.33 23.65 10.53
N GLN A 463 -8.49 23.81 9.89
CA GLN A 463 -9.75 24.07 10.57
C GLN A 463 -10.55 22.79 10.79
N ILE A 464 -10.70 22.36 12.05
CA ILE A 464 -11.39 21.11 12.42
C ILE A 464 -12.78 21.31 13.03
N ASP A 465 -13.10 22.51 13.54
CA ASP A 465 -14.33 22.72 14.33
C ASP A 465 -15.63 22.70 13.53
N HIS A 466 -15.55 22.90 12.22
CA HIS A 466 -16.71 22.87 11.34
C HIS A 466 -16.39 22.07 10.07
N ARG A 467 -17.40 21.70 9.30
CA ARG A 467 -17.21 21.08 7.98
C ARG A 467 -17.06 22.17 6.93
N GLU A 468 -16.16 21.95 5.97
CA GLU A 468 -16.09 22.80 4.79
C GLU A 468 -17.37 22.69 3.97
N LYS A 469 -17.68 23.77 3.25
CA LYS A 469 -18.92 23.89 2.51
C LYS A 469 -18.83 23.10 1.21
N ALA A 470 -19.72 22.14 1.01
CA ALA A 470 -19.82 21.38 -0.23
C ALA A 470 -20.20 22.29 -1.41
N VAL A 471 -19.63 21.99 -2.58
CA VAL A 471 -19.99 22.65 -3.83
C VAL A 471 -21.28 22.03 -4.35
N PRO A 472 -22.34 22.82 -4.61
CA PRO A 472 -23.59 22.28 -5.13
C PRO A 472 -23.38 21.52 -6.44
N ASN A 473 -24.08 20.39 -6.60
CA ASN A 473 -24.08 19.53 -7.80
C ASN A 473 -22.75 18.87 -8.19
N ILE A 474 -21.67 19.11 -7.46
CA ILE A 474 -20.38 18.44 -7.66
C ILE A 474 -20.06 17.61 -6.43
N HIS A 475 -20.05 16.31 -6.59
CA HIS A 475 -19.77 15.36 -5.52
C HIS A 475 -18.29 15.41 -5.15
N ASN A 476 -18.03 15.17 -3.86
CA ASN A 476 -16.68 15.09 -3.32
C ASN A 476 -15.82 16.35 -3.54
N LEU A 477 -16.45 17.53 -3.60
CA LEU A 477 -15.78 18.81 -3.73
C LEU A 477 -16.31 19.80 -2.69
N VAL A 478 -15.39 20.50 -2.02
CA VAL A 478 -15.70 21.52 -1.03
C VAL A 478 -14.94 22.81 -1.33
N GLU A 479 -15.46 23.95 -0.86
CA GLU A 479 -14.71 25.21 -0.80
C GLU A 479 -13.54 25.05 0.17
N ALA A 480 -12.31 25.30 -0.29
CA ALA A 480 -11.12 25.11 0.54
C ALA A 480 -11.05 26.18 1.65
N ASP A 481 -10.71 25.74 2.86
CA ASP A 481 -10.37 26.63 3.97
C ASP A 481 -8.85 26.66 4.23
N TYR A 482 -8.42 27.24 5.35
CA TYR A 482 -7.02 27.31 5.72
C TYR A 482 -6.35 25.93 5.70
N SER A 483 -5.26 25.84 4.94
CA SER A 483 -4.65 24.58 4.54
C SER A 483 -3.14 24.64 4.67
N TYR A 484 -2.57 23.58 5.24
CA TYR A 484 -1.13 23.31 5.23
C TYR A 484 -0.83 22.14 4.30
N TRP A 485 0.44 21.90 3.99
CA TRP A 485 0.91 20.84 3.09
C TRP A 485 0.39 20.97 1.66
N THR A 486 1.29 20.95 0.70
CA THR A 486 0.96 21.12 -0.72
C THR A 486 1.21 19.84 -1.51
N LEU A 487 0.87 18.69 -0.90
CA LEU A 487 1.13 17.34 -1.41
C LEU A 487 0.69 17.18 -2.87
N GLY A 488 -0.49 17.71 -3.20
CA GLY A 488 -0.90 17.82 -4.59
C GLY A 488 -2.13 18.68 -4.82
N TYR A 489 -2.19 19.31 -5.99
CA TYR A 489 -3.31 20.13 -6.43
C TYR A 489 -3.42 20.16 -7.95
N MET A 490 -4.64 20.44 -8.42
CA MET A 490 -4.92 20.81 -9.79
C MET A 490 -4.85 22.33 -9.92
N MET A 491 -4.33 22.82 -11.04
CA MET A 491 -4.14 24.24 -11.32
C MET A 491 -4.70 24.57 -12.70
N SER A 492 -5.48 25.64 -12.79
CA SER A 492 -5.91 26.20 -14.08
C SER A 492 -4.91 27.24 -14.58
N LEU A 493 -4.91 27.50 -15.90
CA LEU A 493 -4.12 28.58 -16.49
C LEU A 493 -4.40 29.94 -15.82
N GLN A 494 -5.67 30.21 -15.52
CA GLN A 494 -6.09 31.43 -14.87
C GLN A 494 -5.54 31.53 -13.44
N GLY A 495 -5.61 30.43 -12.68
CA GLY A 495 -5.04 30.35 -11.34
C GLY A 495 -3.55 30.65 -11.33
N ALA A 496 -2.78 30.02 -12.22
CA ALA A 496 -1.35 30.26 -12.35
C ALA A 496 -1.04 31.74 -12.66
N ARG A 497 -1.82 32.38 -13.56
CA ARG A 497 -1.68 33.82 -13.85
C ARG A 497 -1.98 34.69 -12.63
N LYS A 498 -3.01 34.37 -11.85
CA LYS A 498 -3.37 35.12 -10.63
C LYS A 498 -2.26 35.04 -9.58
N LEU A 499 -1.70 33.84 -9.36
CA LEU A 499 -0.60 33.64 -8.42
C LEU A 499 0.67 34.40 -8.83
N LEU A 500 1.04 34.39 -10.11
CA LEU A 500 2.20 35.13 -10.60
C LEU A 500 1.99 36.65 -10.55
N ARG A 501 0.78 37.13 -10.86
CA ARG A 501 0.41 38.56 -10.82
C ARG A 501 0.54 39.16 -9.42
N ALA A 502 0.45 38.33 -8.37
CA ALA A 502 0.62 38.77 -6.99
C ALA A 502 2.04 39.24 -6.64
N ASP A 503 2.99 39.04 -7.56
CA ASP A 503 4.42 39.30 -7.38
C ASP A 503 4.98 38.67 -6.09
N PRO A 504 4.86 37.33 -5.94
CA PRO A 504 5.16 36.68 -4.67
C PRO A 504 6.65 36.69 -4.31
N LEU A 505 7.55 36.88 -5.29
CA LEU A 505 8.98 36.89 -5.01
C LEU A 505 9.38 38.12 -4.18
N SER A 506 8.73 39.27 -4.36
CA SER A 506 9.00 40.47 -3.57
C SER A 506 8.35 40.46 -2.17
N LYS A 507 7.51 39.45 -1.88
CA LYS A 507 6.71 39.29 -0.66
C LYS A 507 6.68 37.82 -0.24
N MET A 508 7.86 37.22 -0.13
CA MET A 508 8.03 35.78 0.04
C MET A 508 7.56 35.31 1.42
N LEU A 509 6.83 34.20 1.40
CA LEU A 509 6.38 33.40 2.55
C LEU A 509 6.20 31.94 2.06
N PRO A 510 6.05 30.95 2.95
CA PRO A 510 5.83 29.56 2.54
C PRO A 510 4.63 29.39 1.61
N VAL A 511 4.66 28.39 0.73
CA VAL A 511 3.61 28.20 -0.29
C VAL A 511 2.24 27.90 0.33
N ASP A 512 2.26 27.18 1.45
CA ASP A 512 1.12 26.83 2.30
C ASP A 512 0.52 28.04 3.03
N GLU A 513 1.27 29.14 3.20
CA GLU A 513 0.72 30.40 3.68
C GLU A 513 0.25 31.30 2.53
N PHE A 514 0.97 31.26 1.40
CA PHE A 514 0.69 32.11 0.25
C PHE A 514 -0.61 31.74 -0.44
N LEU A 515 -0.84 30.44 -0.66
CA LEU A 515 -2.06 30.00 -1.32
C LEU A 515 -3.31 30.45 -0.53
N PRO A 516 -3.47 30.17 0.80
CA PRO A 516 -4.61 30.66 1.58
C PRO A 516 -4.81 32.17 1.61
N ILE A 517 -3.72 32.96 1.57
CA ILE A 517 -3.84 34.42 1.42
C ILE A 517 -4.56 34.74 0.11
N MET A 518 -4.17 34.12 -0.99
CA MET A 518 -4.70 34.42 -2.31
C MET A 518 -6.19 34.06 -2.49
N PHE A 519 -6.76 33.22 -1.63
CA PHE A 519 -8.19 32.90 -1.58
C PHE A 519 -8.91 33.36 -0.30
N ASN A 520 -8.34 34.33 0.44
CA ASN A 520 -8.92 34.97 1.64
C ASN A 520 -9.29 33.99 2.78
N LYS A 521 -8.49 32.97 3.01
CA LYS A 521 -8.68 31.99 4.10
C LYS A 521 -7.50 31.92 5.06
N HIS A 522 -6.59 32.88 5.02
CA HIS A 522 -5.48 32.95 5.95
C HIS A 522 -5.92 33.57 7.29
N PRO A 523 -5.53 33.01 8.46
CA PRO A 523 -6.00 33.48 9.77
C PRO A 523 -5.37 34.82 10.21
N VAL A 524 -4.19 35.16 9.68
CA VAL A 524 -3.50 36.43 9.99
C VAL A 524 -3.83 37.48 8.94
N SER A 525 -4.60 38.51 9.34
CA SER A 525 -5.01 39.62 8.46
C SER A 525 -3.84 40.46 7.96
N ASP A 526 -2.86 40.75 8.82
CA ASP A 526 -1.69 41.57 8.49
C ASP A 526 -0.95 41.03 7.25
N TYR A 527 -0.85 39.71 7.11
CA TYR A 527 -0.19 39.10 5.96
C TYR A 527 -1.00 39.28 4.68
N MET A 528 -2.34 39.24 4.78
CA MET A 528 -3.24 39.43 3.64
C MET A 528 -3.19 40.86 3.10
N GLU A 529 -2.98 41.87 3.96
CA GLU A 529 -2.96 43.30 3.57
C GLU A 529 -1.89 43.63 2.53
N HIS A 530 -0.79 42.86 2.47
CA HIS A 530 0.27 43.03 1.48
C HIS A 530 -0.11 42.58 0.05
N PHE A 531 -1.24 41.89 -0.11
CA PHE A 531 -1.72 41.37 -1.38
C PHE A 531 -3.08 41.98 -1.70
N GLU A 532 -3.13 43.06 -2.47
CA GLU A 532 -4.39 43.78 -2.75
C GLU A 532 -5.43 42.93 -3.49
N THR A 533 -4.99 42.14 -4.46
CA THR A 533 -5.88 41.28 -5.28
C THR A 533 -5.75 39.83 -4.85
N ARG A 534 -6.77 39.32 -4.15
CA ARG A 534 -6.86 37.95 -3.61
C ARG A 534 -8.11 37.27 -4.15
N ASP A 535 -8.14 37.02 -5.46
CA ASP A 535 -9.28 36.54 -6.23
C ASP A 535 -9.13 35.09 -6.70
N LEU A 536 -8.27 34.30 -6.03
CA LEU A 536 -8.09 32.88 -6.32
C LEU A 536 -9.31 32.09 -5.83
N LYS A 537 -9.87 31.25 -6.69
CA LYS A 537 -10.98 30.33 -6.41
C LYS A 537 -10.43 28.96 -6.08
N ALA A 538 -10.34 28.66 -4.79
CA ALA A 538 -9.75 27.43 -4.28
C ALA A 538 -10.82 26.46 -3.75
N PHE A 539 -10.71 25.20 -4.18
CA PHE A 539 -11.52 24.08 -3.73
C PHE A 539 -10.64 22.93 -3.25
N SER A 540 -11.24 21.90 -2.67
CA SER A 540 -10.55 20.67 -2.26
C SER A 540 -11.42 19.47 -2.57
N ALA A 541 -10.80 18.39 -3.06
CA ALA A 541 -11.44 17.08 -3.05
C ALA A 541 -11.75 16.66 -1.60
N GLU A 542 -12.90 16.04 -1.39
CA GLU A 542 -13.36 15.56 -0.08
C GLU A 542 -14.11 14.22 -0.25
N PRO A 543 -13.60 13.08 0.22
CA PRO A 543 -12.31 12.94 0.89
C PRO A 543 -11.14 13.13 -0.07
N LEU A 544 -9.96 13.43 0.48
CA LEU A 544 -8.73 13.60 -0.29
C LEU A 544 -8.41 12.38 -1.16
N LEU A 545 -7.59 12.64 -2.19
CA LEU A 545 -7.18 11.64 -3.18
C LEU A 545 -5.73 11.18 -2.97
N VAL A 546 -4.92 11.99 -2.30
CA VAL A 546 -3.55 11.64 -1.90
C VAL A 546 -3.29 12.08 -0.46
N TYR A 547 -2.45 11.30 0.23
CA TYR A 547 -2.11 11.46 1.64
C TYR A 547 -0.58 11.40 1.80
N PRO A 548 0.00 11.95 2.88
CA PRO A 548 1.43 11.83 3.10
C PRO A 548 1.81 10.36 3.33
N THR A 549 3.04 10.00 2.97
CA THR A 549 3.57 8.66 3.27
C THR A 549 3.79 8.41 4.76
N HIS A 550 4.12 9.47 5.50
CA HIS A 550 4.32 9.45 6.94
C HIS A 550 3.74 10.73 7.53
N TYR A 551 2.99 10.60 8.61
CA TYR A 551 2.54 11.75 9.39
C TYR A 551 3.65 12.24 10.32
N THR A 552 3.54 13.51 10.70
CA THR A 552 4.43 14.13 11.67
C THR A 552 4.47 13.32 12.97
N GLY A 553 5.65 12.87 13.38
CA GLY A 553 5.86 12.06 14.59
C GLY A 553 5.83 10.55 14.37
N GLU A 554 5.52 10.07 13.17
CA GLU A 554 5.66 8.66 12.82
C GLU A 554 7.12 8.26 12.58
N ASP A 555 7.46 7.00 12.91
CA ASP A 555 8.75 6.41 12.57
C ASP A 555 8.99 6.51 11.05
N GLY A 556 10.10 7.14 10.65
CA GLY A 556 10.46 7.36 9.25
C GLY A 556 10.05 8.72 8.67
N TYR A 557 9.36 9.57 9.43
CA TYR A 557 9.06 10.94 9.02
C TYR A 557 10.34 11.78 8.86
N VAL A 558 10.51 12.40 7.68
CA VAL A 558 11.62 13.31 7.37
C VAL A 558 11.08 14.51 6.60
N SER A 559 11.25 15.72 7.14
CA SER A 559 10.90 16.97 6.48
C SER A 559 12.14 17.65 5.87
N ASP A 560 12.15 17.86 4.56
CA ASP A 560 13.20 18.60 3.85
C ASP A 560 13.01 20.13 3.91
N THR A 561 11.81 20.58 4.26
CA THR A 561 11.45 22.00 4.42
C THR A 561 11.78 22.49 5.83
N GLU A 562 11.31 21.79 6.86
CA GLU A 562 11.37 22.26 8.25
C GLU A 562 12.76 22.17 8.90
N THR A 563 13.62 21.24 8.45
CA THR A 563 14.93 20.90 9.05
C THR A 563 16.12 21.68 8.46
N SER A 564 15.89 22.89 7.94
CA SER A 564 16.90 23.65 7.17
C SER A 564 17.24 25.00 7.82
N THR A 565 18.42 25.57 7.53
CA THR A 565 18.82 26.87 8.10
C THR A 565 17.86 27.99 7.72
N VAL A 566 17.85 29.06 8.51
CA VAL A 566 17.12 30.29 8.20
C VAL A 566 17.54 30.82 6.82
N TRP A 567 16.58 31.35 6.06
CA TRP A 567 16.74 31.74 4.65
C TRP A 567 17.91 32.72 4.38
N ASP A 568 18.15 33.69 5.27
CA ASP A 568 19.15 34.75 5.13
C ASP A 568 20.40 34.58 6.01
N ASN A 569 20.44 33.54 6.86
CA ASN A 569 21.51 33.36 7.83
C ASN A 569 21.99 31.91 7.90
N GLU A 570 23.11 31.64 7.23
CA GLU A 570 23.72 30.30 7.13
C GLU A 570 24.27 29.78 8.46
N LYS A 571 24.43 30.64 9.47
CA LYS A 571 25.01 30.28 10.77
C LYS A 571 23.97 29.79 11.78
N VAL A 572 22.67 29.96 11.49
CA VAL A 572 21.58 29.55 12.38
C VAL A 572 20.93 28.28 11.81
N ARG A 573 21.33 27.13 12.35
CA ARG A 573 20.64 25.86 12.12
C ARG A 573 19.35 25.84 12.93
N THR A 574 18.25 25.44 12.30
CA THR A 574 17.04 25.03 13.02
C THR A 574 17.17 23.53 13.34
N ASP A 575 17.99 23.18 14.34
CA ASP A 575 17.98 21.81 14.86
C ASP A 575 16.72 21.63 15.71
N TRP A 576 15.73 20.93 15.15
CA TRP A 576 14.50 20.56 15.85
C TRP A 576 14.77 19.32 16.73
N ASP A 577 15.18 19.56 17.98
CA ASP A 577 15.01 18.60 19.07
C ASP A 577 13.66 18.89 19.74
N ARG A 578 12.62 18.11 19.40
CA ARG A 578 11.23 18.28 19.91
C ARG A 578 11.10 18.25 21.43
N ALA A 579 12.12 17.80 22.15
CA ALA A 579 12.11 17.71 23.61
C ALA A 579 12.16 19.06 24.36
N ARG A 580 12.47 20.19 23.68
CA ARG A 580 12.75 21.47 24.38
C ARG A 580 11.76 22.62 24.12
N ALA A 581 10.81 22.49 23.20
CA ALA A 581 9.86 23.56 22.90
C ALA A 581 8.56 23.38 23.72
N GLY A 582 8.40 24.10 24.84
CA GLY A 582 7.24 24.00 25.75
C GLY A 582 5.88 24.47 25.20
N LYS A 583 5.69 24.52 23.88
CA LYS A 583 4.41 24.75 23.17
C LYS A 583 3.91 23.51 22.42
N THR A 584 4.48 22.34 22.72
CA THR A 584 4.23 21.06 22.01
C THR A 584 2.87 20.41 22.30
N GLY A 585 2.20 20.73 23.42
CA GLY A 585 0.94 20.08 23.80
C GLY A 585 -0.22 20.38 22.84
N GLU A 586 -0.51 21.65 22.57
CA GLU A 586 -1.58 22.05 21.64
C GLU A 586 -1.29 21.59 20.20
N GLN A 587 -0.02 21.54 19.79
CA GLN A 587 0.35 21.14 18.43
C GLN A 587 0.32 19.62 18.23
N GLU A 588 0.60 18.81 19.26
CA GLU A 588 0.36 17.36 19.24
C GLU A 588 -1.13 17.05 19.27
N GLU A 589 -1.93 17.75 20.08
CA GLU A 589 -3.39 17.60 20.13
C GLU A 589 -4.05 18.01 18.80
N ILE A 590 -3.73 19.19 18.25
CA ILE A 590 -4.15 19.64 16.92
C ILE A 590 -3.58 18.72 15.82
N SER A 591 -2.36 18.19 15.98
CA SER A 591 -1.78 17.22 15.03
C SER A 591 -2.58 15.92 14.97
N THR A 592 -3.07 15.41 16.10
CA THR A 592 -3.93 14.22 16.13
C THR A 592 -5.36 14.51 15.66
N GLU A 593 -5.91 15.69 15.93
CA GLU A 593 -7.29 16.06 15.56
C GLU A 593 -7.42 16.59 14.11
N ALA A 594 -6.38 17.23 13.58
CA ALA A 594 -6.30 17.79 12.22
C ALA A 594 -5.70 16.81 11.19
N GLN A 595 -5.51 15.55 11.57
CA GLN A 595 -5.29 14.50 10.58
C GLN A 595 -6.57 14.35 9.77
N ASN A 596 -6.51 14.75 8.50
CA ASN A 596 -7.52 14.35 7.52
C ASN A 596 -7.66 12.84 7.65
N SER A 597 -8.82 12.38 8.13
CA SER A 597 -9.04 10.96 8.32
C SER A 597 -8.81 10.30 6.96
N ASP A 598 -7.88 9.35 6.92
CA ASP A 598 -7.83 8.42 5.81
C ASP A 598 -9.26 7.88 5.62
N VAL A 599 -9.65 7.56 4.39
CA VAL A 599 -10.96 6.95 4.04
C VAL A 599 -11.24 5.64 4.80
N LEU A 600 -10.30 5.19 5.64
CA LEU A 600 -10.44 4.21 6.73
C LEU A 600 -11.69 4.39 7.63
N GLN A 601 -12.40 5.52 7.57
CA GLN A 601 -13.67 5.78 8.27
C GLN A 601 -14.86 6.08 7.35
N SER A 602 -14.78 5.84 6.03
CA SER A 602 -15.96 5.99 5.18
C SER A 602 -16.91 4.80 5.29
N SER A 603 -18.21 5.05 5.07
CA SER A 603 -19.26 4.02 5.00
C SER A 603 -19.06 3.00 3.86
N LEU A 604 -18.12 3.23 2.94
CA LEU A 604 -17.73 2.27 1.91
C LEU A 604 -16.83 1.16 2.49
N ASP A 605 -15.96 1.49 3.45
CA ASP A 605 -15.08 0.54 4.16
C ASP A 605 -15.75 -0.08 5.41
N SER A 606 -16.81 0.53 5.95
CA SER A 606 -17.44 0.06 7.20
C SER A 606 -18.40 -1.13 7.03
N THR A 607 -18.86 -1.42 5.81
CA THR A 607 -19.92 -2.42 5.55
C THR A 607 -19.41 -3.78 5.09
N ALA A 608 -18.11 -3.96 4.87
CA ALA A 608 -17.53 -5.31 4.71
C ALA A 608 -17.66 -6.16 6.00
N ARG A 609 -18.22 -5.59 7.07
CA ARG A 609 -18.60 -6.28 8.31
C ARG A 609 -19.90 -7.07 8.23
N ASP A 610 -20.78 -6.77 7.27
CA ASP A 610 -22.14 -7.32 7.29
C ASP A 610 -22.33 -8.54 6.37
N GLU A 611 -21.28 -8.94 5.62
CA GLU A 611 -21.33 -10.09 4.68
C GLU A 611 -20.31 -11.22 5.01
N LEU A 612 -19.67 -11.20 6.20
CA LEU A 612 -18.82 -12.29 6.71
C LEU A 612 -19.19 -12.74 8.13
#